data_AF-A0A1L5KH62-F1
#
_entry.id   AF-A0A1L5KH62-F1
#
_cell.length_a   1.000
_cell.length_b   1.000
_cell.length_c   1.000
_cell.angle_alpha   90.00
_cell.angle_beta   90.00
_cell.angle_gamma   90.00
#
_symmetry.space_group_name_H-M   'P 1'
#
loop_
_entity.id
_entity.type
_entity.pdbx_description
1 polymer ?
#
loop_
_entity_poly.entity_id
_entity_poly.type
_entity_poly.pdbx_seq_one_letter_code
_entity_poly.pdbx_strand_id
1 'polypeptide(L)'
;MEKFFHLKENGTTVSTEILAGLTTFFAMAYIIVVNPQILSQTGMPWGGVFLATIIAAIIGTLVMGLFANVPYAQAAGMGLNAFFTYTVCFGLGFSWQQTMCMVFLCGLINILITVTKIRKMIILAIPESLQHAIGGGIGLFVAYVGMLNVGLIKFTPGDPKAAAKGGAVAATPGLANFNDKVLWVFLIGLVLAIVFTVMKVKGGMLLAIAITTVIGIPFGVLGYEKSERSDNDDYRNGYKRKQVNSRYGSMAIEVPQDRKSTFEPQIVKKRQKDISDIDQKIISMYAKGMTTRQISETIEDIYGFETSESFISDVTDKILPQIEDWQNRPLDEVYPILYIDAIHYSVRDNGVIRKLAAYVILGINSEGRKEVLTITIGDNESAKYWLSVLNELKNRGVKDILIICADGLTGIKEAISAAFPKTEYQRCMVHQVRNTLKYVPDKDRKAFAADLKTIYQAADEQKALAALERVTEKWTPKYPNSMKRWKDNWDAISPIFKFSAAVRKVIYTTNAIESLNSTYRKLNRQRSVFPSDTALLKALYLATFEATKKWTTTIRDWAHVYGELSIMYEGRLPE
;
A
#
# COMPACT_ATOMS: atom_id res chain seq x y z
N MET A 1 29.90 -18.27 -8.62
CA MET A 1 29.62 -19.69 -8.32
C MET A 1 30.89 -20.51 -8.13
N GLU A 2 31.83 -20.56 -9.10
CA GLU A 2 33.03 -21.44 -8.99
C GLU A 2 33.89 -21.22 -7.73
N LYS A 3 34.15 -19.96 -7.34
CA LYS A 3 34.96 -19.64 -6.14
C LYS A 3 34.20 -19.72 -4.81
N PHE A 4 32.86 -19.57 -4.83
CA PHE A 4 32.06 -19.50 -3.60
C PHE A 4 31.56 -20.88 -3.17
N PHE A 5 31.17 -21.72 -4.14
CA PHE A 5 30.68 -23.09 -3.92
C PHE A 5 31.74 -24.17 -4.18
N HIS A 6 33.00 -23.78 -4.40
CA HIS A 6 34.14 -24.70 -4.61
C HIS A 6 33.85 -25.81 -5.66
N LEU A 7 33.19 -25.47 -6.77
CA LEU A 7 32.66 -26.45 -7.74
C LEU A 7 33.75 -27.35 -8.35
N LYS A 8 34.96 -26.81 -8.56
CA LYS A 8 36.11 -27.58 -9.08
C LYS A 8 36.66 -28.60 -8.07
N GLU A 9 36.59 -28.28 -6.78
CA GLU A 9 37.01 -29.18 -5.69
C GLU A 9 35.97 -30.29 -5.47
N ASN A 10 34.68 -29.97 -5.69
CA ASN A 10 33.57 -30.91 -5.60
C ASN A 10 33.36 -31.76 -6.87
N GLY A 11 34.16 -31.54 -7.92
CA GLY A 11 34.08 -32.31 -9.17
C GLY A 11 32.79 -32.10 -9.98
N THR A 12 32.12 -30.96 -9.83
CA THR A 12 30.84 -30.67 -10.50
C THR A 12 30.90 -29.45 -11.42
N THR A 13 29.92 -29.35 -12.33
CA THR A 13 29.77 -28.21 -13.25
C THR A 13 28.48 -27.45 -12.96
N VAL A 14 28.42 -26.17 -13.32
CA VAL A 14 27.23 -25.33 -13.15
C VAL A 14 25.97 -25.96 -13.76
N SER A 15 26.08 -26.59 -14.93
CA SER A 15 24.95 -27.26 -15.57
C SER A 15 24.47 -28.48 -14.78
N THR A 16 25.39 -29.24 -14.18
CA THR A 16 25.07 -30.40 -13.35
C THR A 16 24.37 -29.96 -12.06
N GLU A 17 24.84 -28.89 -11.42
CA GLU A 17 24.24 -28.33 -10.21
C GLU A 17 22.83 -27.76 -10.47
N ILE A 18 22.62 -27.06 -11.59
CA ILE A 18 21.28 -26.57 -11.97
C ILE A 18 20.32 -27.74 -12.19
N LEU A 19 20.76 -28.80 -12.88
CA LEU A 19 19.94 -29.99 -13.12
C LEU A 19 19.63 -30.76 -11.83
N ALA A 20 20.62 -30.87 -10.93
CA ALA A 20 20.44 -31.47 -9.60
C ALA A 20 19.48 -30.65 -8.73
N GLY A 21 19.58 -29.31 -8.77
CA GLY A 21 18.68 -28.39 -8.10
C GLY A 21 17.24 -28.51 -8.61
N LEU A 22 17.03 -28.54 -9.93
CA LEU A 22 15.72 -28.78 -10.54
C LEU A 22 15.15 -30.14 -10.15
N THR A 23 15.96 -31.20 -10.20
CA THR A 23 15.55 -32.55 -9.81
C THR A 23 15.10 -32.59 -8.35
N THR A 24 15.87 -31.95 -7.46
CA THR A 24 15.56 -31.85 -6.03
C THR A 24 14.30 -31.02 -5.77
N PHE A 25 14.13 -29.91 -6.49
CA PHE A 25 12.92 -29.09 -6.42
C PHE A 25 11.68 -29.92 -6.76
N PHE A 26 11.67 -30.62 -7.90
CA PHE A 26 10.51 -31.43 -8.29
C PHE A 26 10.29 -32.64 -7.38
N ALA A 27 11.35 -33.23 -6.83
CA ALA A 27 11.22 -34.31 -5.85
C ALA A 27 10.54 -33.83 -4.54
N MET A 28 10.74 -32.57 -4.16
CA MET A 28 10.15 -31.98 -2.96
C MET A 28 8.88 -31.17 -3.22
N ALA A 29 8.57 -30.84 -4.47
CA ALA A 29 7.48 -29.94 -4.86
C ALA A 29 6.10 -30.42 -4.39
N TYR A 30 5.91 -31.72 -4.15
CA TYR A 30 4.66 -32.25 -3.60
C TYR A 30 4.28 -31.56 -2.28
N ILE A 31 5.26 -31.10 -1.50
CA ILE A 31 5.02 -30.44 -0.21
C ILE A 31 4.23 -29.14 -0.35
N ILE A 32 4.34 -28.47 -1.50
CA ILE A 32 3.63 -27.23 -1.82
C ILE A 32 2.11 -27.47 -1.82
N VAL A 33 1.67 -28.69 -2.14
CA VAL A 33 0.25 -29.05 -2.17
C VAL A 33 -0.16 -29.82 -0.92
N VAL A 34 0.64 -30.81 -0.51
CA VAL A 34 0.28 -31.73 0.58
C VAL A 34 0.31 -31.03 1.93
N ASN A 35 1.27 -30.14 2.20
CA ASN A 35 1.33 -29.45 3.48
C ASN A 35 0.11 -28.54 3.73
N PRO A 36 -0.28 -27.65 2.78
CA PRO A 36 -1.51 -26.89 2.90
C PRO A 36 -2.76 -27.76 3.05
N GLN A 37 -2.86 -28.89 2.32
CA GLN A 37 -3.99 -29.81 2.43
C GLN A 37 -4.15 -30.43 3.82
N ILE A 38 -3.06 -30.76 4.50
CA ILE A 38 -3.10 -31.34 5.86
C ILE A 38 -3.41 -30.27 6.90
N LEU A 39 -2.73 -29.12 6.82
CA LEU A 39 -2.90 -28.05 7.80
C LEU A 39 -4.26 -27.33 7.64
N SER A 40 -4.80 -27.22 6.43
CA SER A 40 -6.11 -26.59 6.22
C SER A 40 -7.26 -27.37 6.85
N GLN A 41 -7.09 -28.67 7.13
CA GLN A 41 -8.10 -29.48 7.83
C GLN A 41 -8.40 -28.94 9.23
N THR A 42 -7.44 -28.27 9.88
CA THR A 42 -7.66 -27.66 11.21
C THR A 42 -8.39 -26.31 11.13
N GLY A 43 -8.79 -25.85 9.93
CA GLY A 43 -9.42 -24.55 9.70
C GLY A 43 -8.46 -23.43 9.28
N MET A 44 -7.19 -23.74 8.98
CA MET A 44 -6.25 -22.74 8.44
C MET A 44 -6.57 -22.38 6.97
N PRO A 45 -6.47 -21.10 6.58
CA PRO A 45 -6.68 -20.70 5.19
C PRO A 45 -5.67 -21.37 4.25
N TRP A 46 -6.15 -22.18 3.31
CA TRP A 46 -5.30 -22.96 2.39
C TRP A 46 -4.28 -22.07 1.65
N GLY A 47 -4.73 -20.94 1.10
CA GLY A 47 -3.87 -20.00 0.37
C GLY A 47 -2.78 -19.37 1.24
N GLY A 48 -3.08 -19.11 2.52
CA GLY A 48 -2.10 -18.59 3.48
C GLY A 48 -1.01 -19.61 3.81
N VAL A 49 -1.42 -20.86 4.07
CA VAL A 49 -0.48 -21.97 4.35
C VAL A 49 0.36 -22.31 3.12
N PHE A 50 -0.24 -22.28 1.93
CA PHE A 50 0.44 -22.47 0.65
C PHE A 50 1.59 -21.48 0.48
N LEU A 51 1.29 -20.18 0.63
CA LEU A 51 2.30 -19.14 0.50
C LEU A 51 3.38 -19.25 1.59
N ALA A 52 2.98 -19.49 2.84
CA ALA A 52 3.91 -19.65 3.96
C ALA A 52 4.87 -20.83 3.76
N THR A 53 4.37 -21.96 3.22
CA THR A 53 5.18 -23.15 2.93
C THR A 53 6.26 -22.85 1.90
N ILE A 54 5.89 -22.17 0.81
CA ILE A 54 6.83 -21.78 -0.26
C ILE A 54 7.89 -20.82 0.29
N ILE A 55 7.46 -19.75 0.97
CA ILE A 55 8.37 -18.74 1.50
C ILE A 55 9.34 -19.35 2.52
N ALA A 56 8.85 -20.17 3.46
CA ALA A 56 9.69 -20.82 4.45
C ALA A 56 10.71 -21.79 3.82
N ALA A 57 10.30 -22.56 2.81
CA ALA A 57 11.20 -23.47 2.10
C ALA A 57 12.28 -22.73 1.30
N ILE A 58 11.91 -21.62 0.64
CA ILE A 58 12.86 -20.75 -0.08
C ILE A 58 13.87 -20.16 0.91
N ILE A 59 13.40 -19.52 1.98
CA ILE A 59 14.28 -18.87 2.97
C ILE A 59 15.21 -19.91 3.60
N GLY A 60 14.67 -21.04 4.07
CA GLY A 60 15.47 -22.10 4.70
C GLY A 60 16.53 -22.66 3.75
N THR A 61 16.14 -22.97 2.51
CA THR A 61 17.06 -23.49 1.49
C THR A 61 18.13 -22.46 1.11
N LEU A 62 17.78 -21.17 1.00
CA LEU A 62 18.74 -20.10 0.72
C LEU A 62 19.72 -19.89 1.87
N VAL A 63 19.27 -19.96 3.13
CA VAL A 63 20.17 -19.87 4.29
C VAL A 63 21.15 -21.05 4.28
N MET A 64 20.68 -22.27 4.04
CA MET A 64 21.55 -23.45 3.97
C MET A 64 22.54 -23.37 2.80
N GLY A 65 22.08 -22.93 1.63
CA GLY A 65 22.91 -22.82 0.44
C GLY A 65 23.91 -21.65 0.49
N LEU A 66 23.48 -20.45 0.85
CA LEU A 66 24.31 -19.24 0.77
C LEU A 66 25.12 -18.96 2.03
N PHE A 67 24.55 -19.22 3.22
CA PHE A 67 25.23 -18.91 4.48
C PHE A 67 26.02 -20.12 5.01
N ALA A 68 25.40 -21.30 5.04
CA ALA A 68 26.07 -22.51 5.51
C ALA A 68 26.91 -23.23 4.44
N ASN A 69 26.76 -22.85 3.16
CA ASN A 69 27.47 -23.43 2.02
C ASN A 69 27.39 -24.97 1.95
N VAL A 70 26.19 -25.51 2.20
CA VAL A 70 25.90 -26.95 2.17
C VAL A 70 24.72 -27.27 1.24
N PRO A 71 24.77 -28.37 0.48
CA PRO A 71 23.76 -28.70 -0.53
C PRO A 71 22.50 -29.36 0.08
N TYR A 72 21.86 -28.69 1.04
CA TYR A 72 20.64 -29.18 1.68
C TYR A 72 19.43 -28.35 1.30
N ALA A 73 18.44 -29.01 0.69
CA ALA A 73 17.12 -28.45 0.48
C ALA A 73 16.30 -28.58 1.78
N GLN A 74 15.69 -27.48 2.21
CA GLN A 74 14.93 -27.43 3.45
C GLN A 74 13.45 -27.17 3.16
N ALA A 75 12.59 -28.01 3.71
CA ALA A 75 11.14 -27.85 3.64
C ALA A 75 10.47 -28.36 4.92
N ALA A 76 9.16 -28.18 5.03
CA ALA A 76 8.40 -28.57 6.21
C ALA A 76 8.46 -30.08 6.47
N GLY A 77 8.64 -30.49 7.73
CA GLY A 77 8.64 -31.90 8.09
C GLY A 77 7.23 -32.48 8.08
N MET A 78 6.92 -33.37 7.13
CA MET A 78 5.57 -33.96 6.98
C MET A 78 5.07 -34.68 8.24
N GLY A 79 5.96 -35.35 8.99
CA GLY A 79 5.59 -36.01 10.25
C GLY A 79 5.16 -35.01 11.34
N LEU A 80 5.80 -33.85 11.41
CA LEU A 80 5.44 -32.79 12.36
C LEU A 80 4.09 -32.15 11.99
N ASN A 81 3.82 -31.96 10.70
CA ASN A 81 2.54 -31.45 10.23
C ASN A 81 1.39 -32.43 10.52
N ALA A 82 1.63 -33.73 10.36
CA ALA A 82 0.67 -34.76 10.73
C ALA A 82 0.41 -34.81 12.24
N PHE A 83 1.47 -34.75 13.05
CA PHE A 83 1.34 -34.67 14.51
C PHE A 83 0.58 -33.41 14.95
N PHE A 84 0.91 -32.26 14.35
CA PHE A 84 0.21 -31.00 14.55
C PHE A 84 -1.30 -31.15 14.30
N THR A 85 -1.69 -31.63 13.12
CA THR A 85 -3.09 -31.70 12.72
C THR A 85 -3.86 -32.79 13.47
N TYR A 86 -3.38 -34.04 13.40
CA TYR A 86 -4.13 -35.19 13.85
C TYR A 86 -4.01 -35.44 15.36
N THR A 87 -2.84 -35.17 15.95
CA THR A 87 -2.64 -35.42 17.38
C THR A 87 -2.98 -34.20 18.21
N VAL A 88 -2.40 -33.03 17.92
CA VAL A 88 -2.56 -31.86 18.80
C VAL A 88 -3.88 -31.14 18.57
N CYS A 89 -4.23 -30.85 17.32
CA CYS A 89 -5.50 -30.17 17.03
C CYS A 89 -6.70 -31.11 17.20
N PHE A 90 -6.70 -32.27 16.56
CA PHE A 90 -7.85 -33.19 16.63
C PHE A 90 -7.85 -34.12 17.85
N GLY A 91 -6.70 -34.71 18.20
CA GLY A 91 -6.63 -35.64 19.34
C GLY A 91 -6.72 -34.95 20.71
N LEU A 92 -6.00 -33.84 20.90
CA LEU A 92 -5.97 -33.10 22.16
C LEU A 92 -6.96 -31.92 22.21
N GLY A 93 -7.59 -31.57 21.08
CA GLY A 93 -8.63 -30.54 21.01
C GLY A 93 -8.14 -29.09 21.05
N PHE A 94 -6.84 -28.82 20.81
CA PHE A 94 -6.32 -27.46 20.74
C PHE A 94 -6.71 -26.76 19.44
N SER A 95 -6.91 -25.44 19.48
CA SER A 95 -7.09 -24.66 18.26
C SER A 95 -5.77 -24.57 17.49
N TRP A 96 -5.84 -24.41 16.17
CA TRP A 96 -4.63 -24.31 15.35
C TRP A 96 -3.77 -23.10 15.71
N GLN A 97 -4.36 -22.01 16.21
CA GLN A 97 -3.63 -20.85 16.71
C GLN A 97 -2.85 -21.18 17.99
N GLN A 98 -3.46 -21.91 18.92
CA GLN A 98 -2.80 -22.38 20.14
C GLN A 98 -1.64 -23.32 19.78
N THR A 99 -1.87 -24.25 18.87
CA THR A 99 -0.83 -25.19 18.42
C THR A 99 0.30 -24.45 17.69
N MET A 100 0.02 -23.41 16.89
CA MET A 100 1.05 -22.58 16.27
C MET A 100 1.88 -21.81 17.30
N CYS A 101 1.28 -21.34 18.39
CA CYS A 101 2.02 -20.76 19.51
C CYS A 101 2.98 -21.80 20.14
N MET A 102 2.52 -23.04 20.33
CA MET A 102 3.40 -24.12 20.81
C MET A 102 4.56 -24.40 19.85
N VAL A 103 4.30 -24.43 18.53
CA VAL A 103 5.35 -24.60 17.51
C VAL A 103 6.37 -23.46 17.58
N PHE A 104 5.91 -22.22 17.74
CA PHE A 104 6.78 -21.06 17.91
C PHE A 104 7.67 -21.17 19.16
N LEU A 105 7.09 -21.52 20.31
CA LEU A 105 7.84 -21.74 21.55
C LEU A 105 8.84 -22.88 21.44
N CYS A 106 8.45 -24.01 20.85
CA CYS A 106 9.35 -25.12 20.54
C CYS A 106 10.48 -24.69 19.60
N GLY A 107 10.20 -23.80 18.64
CA GLY A 107 11.21 -23.20 17.77
C GLY A 107 12.27 -22.41 18.54
N LEU A 108 11.84 -21.55 19.48
CA LEU A 108 12.76 -20.79 20.34
C LEU A 108 13.62 -21.71 21.21
N ILE A 109 13.00 -22.74 21.81
CA ILE A 109 13.71 -23.76 22.59
C ILE A 109 14.72 -24.49 21.71
N ASN A 110 14.35 -24.86 20.49
CA ASN A 110 15.24 -25.55 19.55
C ASN A 110 16.43 -24.68 19.13
N ILE A 111 16.25 -23.36 18.97
CA ILE A 111 17.35 -22.43 18.72
C ILE A 111 18.32 -22.44 19.92
N LEU A 112 17.79 -22.34 21.14
CA LEU A 112 18.60 -22.37 22.36
C LEU A 112 19.37 -23.70 22.51
N ILE A 113 18.70 -24.83 22.26
CA ILE A 113 19.31 -26.17 22.29
C ILE A 113 20.35 -26.34 21.17
N THR A 114 20.18 -25.67 20.02
CA THR A 114 21.12 -25.76 18.89
C THR A 114 22.37 -24.90 19.09
N VAL A 115 22.26 -23.76 19.76
CA VAL A 115 23.41 -22.91 20.13
C VAL A 115 24.23 -23.57 21.26
N THR A 116 23.59 -24.41 22.08
CA THR A 116 24.27 -25.21 23.11
C THR A 116 24.74 -26.57 22.57
N LYS A 117 25.61 -27.27 23.31
CA LYS A 117 26.05 -28.65 22.96
C LYS A 117 24.97 -29.72 23.24
N ILE A 118 23.81 -29.33 23.77
CA ILE A 118 22.75 -30.23 24.24
C ILE A 118 22.18 -31.04 23.07
N ARG A 119 22.00 -30.45 21.89
CA ARG A 119 21.51 -31.18 20.70
C ARG A 119 22.34 -32.42 20.37
N LYS A 120 23.66 -32.31 20.44
CA LYS A 120 24.58 -33.43 20.17
C LYS A 120 24.45 -34.52 21.22
N MET A 121 24.26 -34.15 22.49
CA MET A 121 24.04 -35.11 23.58
C MET A 121 22.72 -35.87 23.42
N ILE A 122 21.65 -35.19 22.99
CA ILE A 122 20.35 -35.84 22.73
C ILE A 122 20.48 -36.86 21.59
N ILE A 123 21.12 -36.48 20.48
CA ILE A 123 21.29 -37.38 19.33
C ILE A 123 22.10 -38.63 19.73
N LEU A 124 23.19 -38.46 20.50
CA LEU A 124 24.00 -39.59 20.98
C LEU A 124 23.26 -40.46 22.00
N ALA A 125 22.26 -39.93 22.70
CA ALA A 125 21.44 -40.69 23.65
C ALA A 125 20.36 -41.54 22.97
N ILE A 126 19.98 -41.25 21.72
CA ILE A 126 18.99 -42.03 20.96
C ILE A 126 19.71 -43.22 20.29
N PRO A 127 19.36 -44.48 20.62
CA PRO A 127 19.90 -45.66 19.97
C PRO A 127 19.79 -45.60 18.44
N GLU A 128 20.81 -46.09 17.72
CA GLU A 128 20.82 -46.10 16.24
C GLU A 128 19.60 -46.81 15.64
N SER A 129 19.12 -47.87 16.29
CA SER A 129 17.89 -48.57 15.89
C SER A 129 16.66 -47.64 15.85
N LEU A 130 16.53 -46.73 16.82
CA LEU A 130 15.47 -45.74 16.85
C LEU A 130 15.70 -44.64 15.81
N GLN A 131 16.95 -44.24 15.55
CA GLN A 131 17.25 -43.25 14.51
C GLN A 131 16.84 -43.74 13.12
N HIS A 132 17.15 -45.00 12.79
CA HIS A 132 16.71 -45.63 11.54
C HIS A 132 15.18 -45.83 11.48
N ALA A 133 14.56 -46.23 12.60
CA ALA A 133 13.12 -46.42 12.69
C ALA A 133 12.34 -45.11 12.43
N ILE A 134 12.84 -43.97 12.89
CA ILE A 134 12.22 -42.65 12.64
C ILE A 134 12.14 -42.38 11.12
N GLY A 135 13.24 -42.59 10.39
CA GLY A 135 13.27 -42.41 8.94
C GLY A 135 12.32 -43.35 8.21
N GLY A 136 12.32 -44.64 8.56
CA GLY A 136 11.41 -45.64 8.00
C GLY A 136 9.94 -45.34 8.28
N GLY A 137 9.62 -44.89 9.50
CA GLY A 137 8.26 -44.54 9.91
C GLY A 137 7.70 -43.33 9.16
N ILE A 138 8.51 -42.28 8.97
CA ILE A 138 8.11 -41.10 8.17
C ILE A 138 7.84 -41.51 6.72
N GLY A 139 8.69 -42.35 6.13
CA GLY A 139 8.51 -42.84 4.76
C GLY A 139 7.22 -43.65 4.59
N LEU A 140 6.97 -44.61 5.50
CA LEU A 140 5.75 -45.43 5.48
C LEU A 140 4.48 -44.57 5.65
N PHE A 141 4.54 -43.56 6.53
CA PHE A 141 3.43 -42.63 6.74
C PHE A 141 3.11 -41.81 5.47
N VAL A 142 4.12 -41.28 4.78
CA VAL A 142 3.92 -40.53 3.52
C VAL A 142 3.38 -41.44 2.43
N ALA A 143 3.87 -42.68 2.33
CA ALA A 143 3.34 -43.68 1.41
C ALA A 143 1.86 -43.97 1.69
N TYR A 144 1.50 -44.14 2.96
CA TYR A 144 0.11 -44.33 3.39
C TYR A 144 -0.79 -43.16 2.99
N VAL A 145 -0.37 -41.91 3.25
CA VAL A 145 -1.11 -40.71 2.82
C VAL A 145 -1.28 -40.68 1.29
N GLY A 146 -0.25 -41.07 0.53
CA GLY A 146 -0.34 -41.22 -0.92
C GLY A 146 -1.41 -42.23 -1.36
N MET A 147 -1.48 -43.39 -0.70
CA MET A 147 -2.50 -44.42 -0.99
C MET A 147 -3.92 -43.95 -0.66
N LEU A 148 -4.10 -43.18 0.42
CA LEU A 148 -5.39 -42.55 0.76
C LEU A 148 -5.81 -41.53 -0.30
N ASN A 149 -4.90 -40.67 -0.74
CA ASN A 149 -5.19 -39.60 -1.70
C ASN A 149 -5.59 -40.14 -3.08
N VAL A 150 -5.00 -41.24 -3.52
CA VAL A 150 -5.36 -41.94 -4.76
C VAL A 150 -6.64 -42.77 -4.58
N GLY A 151 -7.08 -42.96 -3.33
CA GLY A 151 -8.28 -43.73 -3.01
C GLY A 151 -8.07 -45.24 -3.10
N LEU A 152 -6.81 -45.73 -3.10
CA LEU A 152 -6.45 -47.15 -3.07
C LEU A 152 -6.94 -47.82 -1.79
N ILE A 153 -6.86 -47.08 -0.68
CA ILE A 153 -7.39 -47.46 0.63
C ILE A 153 -8.46 -46.44 0.99
N LYS A 154 -9.66 -46.91 1.31
CA LYS A 154 -10.78 -46.07 1.77
C LYS A 154 -11.23 -46.53 3.14
N PHE A 155 -11.48 -45.58 4.02
CA PHE A 155 -12.05 -45.86 5.35
C PHE A 155 -13.48 -45.35 5.37
N THR A 156 -14.44 -46.26 5.46
CA THR A 156 -15.86 -45.89 5.55
C THR A 156 -16.24 -45.74 7.03
N PRO A 157 -16.64 -44.54 7.49
CA PRO A 157 -17.05 -44.35 8.88
C PRO A 157 -18.34 -45.13 9.16
N GLY A 158 -18.42 -45.79 10.31
CA GLY A 158 -19.66 -46.46 10.75
C GLY A 158 -20.82 -45.50 11.03
N ASP A 159 -20.52 -44.25 11.39
CA ASP A 159 -21.47 -43.13 11.46
C ASP A 159 -20.91 -41.90 10.71
N PRO A 160 -21.36 -41.64 9.47
CA PRO A 160 -20.92 -40.50 8.67
C PRO A 160 -21.21 -39.13 9.30
N LYS A 161 -22.25 -39.01 10.13
CA LYS A 161 -22.65 -37.73 10.75
C LYS A 161 -21.80 -37.39 11.96
N ALA A 162 -21.38 -38.38 12.73
CA ALA A 162 -20.42 -38.21 13.83
C ALA A 162 -18.99 -37.93 13.32
N ALA A 163 -18.58 -38.58 12.23
CA ALA A 163 -17.30 -38.35 11.58
C ALA A 163 -17.17 -36.93 10.99
N ALA A 164 -18.26 -36.40 10.40
CA ALA A 164 -18.31 -35.03 9.89
C ALA A 164 -18.17 -33.94 10.97
N LYS A 165 -18.36 -34.29 12.26
CA LYS A 165 -18.18 -33.39 13.41
C LYS A 165 -16.83 -33.59 14.11
N GLY A 166 -15.91 -34.37 13.53
CA GLY A 166 -14.57 -34.60 14.09
C GLY A 166 -14.52 -35.61 15.23
N GLY A 167 -15.59 -36.40 15.45
CA GLY A 167 -15.58 -37.48 16.45
C GLY A 167 -14.75 -38.68 16.00
N ALA A 168 -14.10 -39.37 16.95
CA ALA A 168 -13.45 -40.64 16.68
C ALA A 168 -14.52 -41.74 16.46
N VAL A 169 -14.72 -42.13 15.20
CA VAL A 169 -15.69 -43.17 14.82
C VAL A 169 -14.96 -44.39 14.27
N ALA A 170 -15.40 -45.59 14.64
CA ALA A 170 -14.90 -46.81 14.03
C ALA A 170 -15.10 -46.76 12.50
N ALA A 171 -14.03 -47.01 11.75
CA ALA A 171 -14.05 -47.01 10.29
C ALA A 171 -13.68 -48.39 9.75
N THR A 172 -14.46 -48.88 8.80
CA THR A 172 -14.15 -50.14 8.11
C THR A 172 -13.14 -49.88 6.99
N PRO A 173 -11.99 -50.57 6.96
CA PRO A 173 -11.04 -50.47 5.86
C PRO A 173 -11.60 -51.20 4.63
N GLY A 174 -11.56 -50.53 3.48
CA GLY A 174 -11.90 -51.09 2.18
C GLY A 174 -10.79 -50.85 1.16
N LEU A 175 -10.52 -51.85 0.33
CA LEU A 175 -9.65 -51.71 -0.83
C LEU A 175 -10.46 -51.14 -2.01
N ALA A 176 -9.81 -50.34 -2.85
CA ALA A 176 -10.45 -49.76 -4.01
C ALA A 176 -10.80 -50.81 -5.08
N ASN A 177 -11.89 -50.57 -5.82
CA ASN A 177 -12.23 -51.38 -6.99
C ASN A 177 -11.23 -51.09 -8.12
N PHE A 178 -10.55 -52.10 -8.64
CA PHE A 178 -9.58 -52.01 -9.75
C PHE A 178 -10.16 -51.60 -11.11
N ASN A 179 -11.40 -51.12 -11.16
CA ASN A 179 -12.02 -50.56 -12.36
C ASN A 179 -11.88 -49.02 -12.43
N ASP A 180 -11.29 -48.39 -11.42
CA ASP A 180 -11.06 -46.95 -11.40
C ASP A 180 -9.85 -46.58 -12.28
N LYS A 181 -10.09 -45.72 -13.28
CA LYS A 181 -9.07 -45.21 -14.20
C LYS A 181 -7.95 -44.46 -13.46
N VAL A 182 -8.26 -43.82 -12.34
CA VAL A 182 -7.29 -43.10 -11.48
C VAL A 182 -6.27 -44.08 -10.88
N LEU A 183 -6.72 -45.27 -10.44
CA LEU A 183 -5.85 -46.29 -9.86
C LEU A 183 -4.87 -46.86 -10.88
N TRP A 184 -5.32 -47.08 -12.12
CA TRP A 184 -4.45 -47.57 -13.18
C TRP A 184 -3.34 -46.57 -13.53
N VAL A 185 -3.66 -45.27 -13.61
CA VAL A 185 -2.66 -44.22 -13.83
C VAL A 185 -1.65 -44.19 -12.67
N PHE A 186 -2.12 -44.32 -11.41
CA PHE A 186 -1.23 -44.44 -10.25
C PHE A 186 -0.32 -45.66 -10.31
N LEU A 187 -0.86 -46.85 -10.59
CA LEU A 187 -0.07 -48.09 -10.64
C LEU A 187 0.99 -48.04 -11.74
N ILE A 188 0.64 -47.52 -12.92
CA ILE A 188 1.59 -47.31 -14.02
C ILE A 188 2.69 -46.32 -13.59
N GLY A 189 2.32 -45.21 -12.96
CA GLY A 189 3.29 -44.23 -12.46
C GLY A 189 4.21 -44.78 -11.37
N LEU A 190 3.68 -45.61 -10.46
CA LEU A 190 4.46 -46.29 -9.43
C LEU A 190 5.48 -47.25 -10.04
N VAL A 191 5.07 -48.06 -11.02
CA VAL A 191 5.96 -48.97 -11.74
C VAL A 191 7.06 -48.19 -12.47
N LEU A 192 6.71 -47.11 -13.18
CA LEU A 192 7.69 -46.24 -13.84
C LEU A 192 8.69 -45.65 -12.85
N ALA A 193 8.23 -45.17 -11.69
CA ALA A 193 9.10 -44.63 -10.64
C ALA A 193 10.06 -45.69 -10.10
N ILE A 194 9.59 -46.92 -9.86
CA ILE A 194 10.43 -48.04 -9.40
C ILE A 194 11.47 -48.39 -10.47
N VAL A 195 11.04 -48.57 -11.73
CA VAL A 195 11.94 -48.92 -12.84
C VAL A 195 13.04 -47.87 -13.02
N PHE A 196 12.68 -46.59 -13.07
CA PHE A 196 13.67 -45.52 -13.23
C PHE A 196 14.61 -45.38 -12.02
N THR A 197 14.14 -45.69 -10.82
CA THR A 197 14.97 -45.70 -9.61
C THR A 197 15.96 -46.86 -9.64
N VAL A 198 15.51 -48.07 -9.99
CA VAL A 198 16.36 -49.27 -10.11
C VAL A 198 17.39 -49.12 -11.23
N MET A 199 16.99 -48.54 -12.36
CA MET A 199 17.87 -48.24 -13.49
C MET A 199 18.80 -47.04 -13.26
N LYS A 200 18.72 -46.36 -12.10
CA LYS A 200 19.52 -45.18 -11.73
C LYS A 200 19.50 -44.07 -12.80
N VAL A 201 18.34 -43.86 -13.42
CA VAL A 201 18.16 -42.81 -14.44
C VAL A 201 18.25 -41.43 -13.79
N LYS A 202 19.11 -40.56 -14.31
CA LYS A 202 19.23 -39.17 -13.84
C LYS A 202 17.91 -38.43 -14.05
N GLY A 203 17.30 -37.95 -12.97
CA GLY A 203 15.96 -37.33 -13.03
C GLY A 203 14.82 -38.34 -13.22
N GLY A 204 15.04 -39.63 -12.95
CA GLY A 204 14.05 -40.70 -13.14
C GLY A 204 12.68 -40.42 -12.51
N MET A 205 12.66 -39.85 -11.29
CA MET A 205 11.41 -39.48 -10.63
C MET A 205 10.62 -38.40 -11.40
N LEU A 206 11.33 -37.42 -11.98
CA LEU A 206 10.72 -36.36 -12.80
C LEU A 206 10.12 -36.94 -14.09
N LEU A 207 10.86 -37.84 -14.75
CA LEU A 207 10.40 -38.53 -15.95
C LEU A 207 9.18 -39.40 -15.65
N ALA A 208 9.16 -40.11 -14.52
CA ALA A 208 8.00 -40.89 -14.09
C ALA A 208 6.76 -40.00 -13.94
N ILE A 209 6.88 -38.85 -13.27
CA ILE A 209 5.78 -37.89 -13.10
C ILE A 209 5.30 -37.39 -14.46
N ALA A 210 6.20 -36.91 -15.32
CA ALA A 210 5.85 -36.35 -16.62
C ALA A 210 5.15 -37.39 -17.53
N ILE A 211 5.70 -38.61 -17.61
CA ILE A 211 5.11 -39.70 -18.41
C ILE A 211 3.75 -40.09 -17.84
N THR A 212 3.61 -40.19 -16.52
CA THR A 212 2.32 -40.51 -15.87
C THR A 212 1.28 -39.43 -16.14
N THR A 213 1.66 -38.15 -16.13
CA THR A 213 0.78 -37.04 -16.51
C THR A 213 0.33 -37.16 -17.96
N VAL A 214 1.24 -37.47 -18.89
CA VAL A 214 0.91 -37.67 -20.31
C VAL A 214 -0.02 -38.87 -20.49
N ILE A 215 0.18 -39.97 -19.77
CA ILE A 215 -0.70 -41.15 -19.77
C ILE A 215 -2.07 -40.83 -19.16
N GLY A 216 -2.13 -39.91 -18.18
CA GLY A 216 -3.39 -39.45 -17.59
C GLY A 216 -4.32 -38.70 -18.55
N ILE A 217 -3.78 -38.09 -19.62
CA ILE A 217 -4.56 -37.37 -20.66
C ILE A 217 -5.50 -38.32 -21.42
N PRO A 218 -5.03 -39.39 -22.10
CA PRO A 218 -5.90 -40.31 -22.83
C PRO A 218 -6.80 -41.15 -21.90
N PHE A 219 -6.42 -41.33 -20.63
CA PHE A 219 -7.27 -42.00 -19.64
C PHE A 219 -8.47 -41.13 -19.18
N GLY A 220 -8.56 -39.86 -19.58
CA GLY A 220 -9.67 -38.96 -19.23
C GLY A 220 -9.70 -38.55 -17.75
N VAL A 221 -8.58 -38.75 -17.04
CA VAL A 221 -8.48 -38.49 -15.59
C VAL A 221 -8.25 -36.99 -15.29
N LEU A 222 -7.93 -36.19 -16.32
CA LEU A 222 -7.62 -34.75 -16.19
C LEU A 222 -8.85 -33.83 -16.39
N GLY A 223 -10.06 -34.37 -16.50
CA GLY A 223 -11.31 -33.62 -16.49
C GLY A 223 -12.38 -34.17 -17.44
N TYR A 224 -13.62 -33.78 -17.19
CA TYR A 224 -14.82 -34.21 -17.94
C TYR A 224 -14.79 -33.84 -19.42
N GLU A 225 -15.34 -34.71 -20.26
CA GLU A 225 -15.66 -34.35 -21.64
C GLU A 225 -16.77 -33.30 -21.71
N LYS A 226 -16.87 -32.61 -22.86
CA LYS A 226 -17.91 -31.61 -23.12
C LYS A 226 -19.28 -32.27 -23.02
N SER A 227 -20.00 -31.99 -21.93
CA SER A 227 -21.37 -32.46 -21.60
C SER A 227 -21.47 -33.80 -20.84
N GLU A 228 -20.37 -34.34 -20.32
CA GLU A 228 -20.39 -35.54 -19.48
C GLU A 228 -21.01 -35.21 -18.10
N ARG A 229 -22.05 -35.96 -17.71
CA ARG A 229 -22.65 -35.84 -16.38
C ARG A 229 -21.79 -36.62 -15.39
N SER A 230 -21.33 -35.95 -14.34
CA SER A 230 -20.63 -36.59 -13.23
C SER A 230 -21.59 -36.86 -12.07
N ASP A 231 -21.33 -37.90 -11.28
CA ASP A 231 -22.01 -38.13 -9.99
C ASP A 231 -21.65 -37.06 -8.92
N ASN A 232 -20.78 -36.10 -9.26
CA ASN A 232 -20.45 -34.98 -8.40
C ASN A 232 -21.61 -33.96 -8.39
N ASP A 233 -21.96 -33.48 -7.20
CA ASP A 233 -23.11 -32.59 -6.97
C ASP A 233 -22.95 -31.22 -7.66
N ASP A 234 -21.74 -30.88 -8.11
CA ASP A 234 -21.46 -29.69 -8.92
C ASP A 234 -20.73 -30.06 -10.23
N TYR A 235 -21.20 -29.51 -11.34
CA TYR A 235 -20.75 -29.83 -12.69
C TYR A 235 -20.90 -28.62 -13.63
N ARG A 236 -20.30 -28.68 -14.82
CA ARG A 236 -20.37 -27.56 -15.79
C ARG A 236 -21.82 -27.36 -16.27
N ASN A 237 -22.32 -26.13 -16.17
CA ASN A 237 -23.70 -25.75 -16.52
C ASN A 237 -23.72 -24.67 -17.62
N GLY A 238 -23.00 -24.95 -18.71
CA GLY A 238 -22.95 -24.09 -19.90
C GLY A 238 -22.15 -22.80 -19.72
N TYR A 239 -22.52 -21.78 -20.50
CA TYR A 239 -21.86 -20.48 -20.54
C TYR A 239 -22.86 -19.36 -20.31
N LYS A 240 -22.43 -18.32 -19.60
CA LYS A 240 -23.16 -17.07 -19.44
C LYS A 240 -22.53 -16.00 -20.32
N ARG A 241 -23.33 -15.34 -21.15
CA ARG A 241 -22.88 -14.17 -21.91
C ARG A 241 -22.65 -12.99 -20.98
N LYS A 242 -21.51 -12.33 -21.16
CA LYS A 242 -21.11 -11.15 -20.40
C LYS A 242 -20.53 -10.12 -21.37
N GLN A 243 -21.09 -8.92 -21.37
CA GLN A 243 -20.51 -7.80 -22.09
C GLN A 243 -19.42 -7.17 -21.24
N VAL A 244 -18.26 -6.94 -21.85
CA VAL A 244 -17.05 -6.44 -21.21
C VAL A 244 -16.50 -5.28 -22.04
N ASN A 245 -16.12 -4.20 -21.36
CA ASN A 245 -15.55 -3.00 -21.95
C ASN A 245 -14.02 -3.08 -21.86
N SER A 246 -13.36 -3.01 -23.01
CA SER A 246 -11.91 -3.07 -23.13
C SER A 246 -11.35 -1.78 -23.73
N ARG A 247 -10.02 -1.68 -23.84
CA ARG A 247 -9.36 -0.56 -24.54
C ARG A 247 -9.74 -0.47 -26.03
N TYR A 248 -10.27 -1.54 -26.62
CA TYR A 248 -10.69 -1.64 -28.02
C TYR A 248 -12.21 -1.50 -28.19
N GLY A 249 -12.93 -1.13 -27.13
CA GLY A 249 -14.39 -1.04 -27.12
C GLY A 249 -15.07 -2.22 -26.43
N SER A 250 -16.39 -2.27 -26.59
CA SER A 250 -17.28 -3.27 -25.98
C SER A 250 -17.24 -4.60 -26.74
N MET A 251 -17.00 -5.70 -26.03
CA MET A 251 -17.04 -7.06 -26.59
C MET A 251 -17.89 -7.99 -25.72
N ALA A 252 -18.54 -8.97 -26.36
CA ALA A 252 -19.27 -10.02 -25.65
C ALA A 252 -18.36 -11.24 -25.47
N ILE A 253 -18.24 -11.72 -24.23
CA ILE A 253 -17.54 -12.96 -23.89
C ILE A 253 -18.52 -14.00 -23.34
N GLU A 254 -18.21 -15.26 -23.55
CA GLU A 254 -18.95 -16.40 -23.00
C GLU A 254 -18.17 -16.96 -21.80
N VAL A 255 -18.72 -16.78 -20.60
CA VAL A 255 -18.07 -17.17 -19.34
C VAL A 255 -18.60 -18.54 -18.90
N PRO A 256 -17.76 -19.59 -18.77
CA PRO A 256 -18.21 -20.87 -18.24
C PRO A 256 -18.77 -20.73 -16.82
N GLN A 257 -19.80 -21.51 -16.48
CA GLN A 257 -20.36 -21.55 -15.13
C GLN A 257 -20.54 -23.00 -14.66
N ASP A 258 -20.42 -23.19 -13.35
CA ASP A 258 -20.74 -24.40 -12.63
C ASP A 258 -22.22 -24.38 -12.16
N ARG A 259 -22.77 -25.56 -11.84
CA ARG A 259 -24.18 -25.74 -11.48
C ARG A 259 -24.51 -25.03 -10.18
N LYS A 260 -23.61 -25.08 -9.19
CA LYS A 260 -23.78 -24.42 -7.89
C LYS A 260 -23.30 -22.97 -7.86
N SER A 261 -22.80 -22.42 -8.97
CA SER A 261 -22.30 -21.04 -9.06
C SER A 261 -21.19 -20.69 -8.06
N THR A 262 -20.41 -21.70 -7.61
CA THR A 262 -19.30 -21.57 -6.68
C THR A 262 -18.02 -21.10 -7.35
N PHE A 263 -17.83 -21.35 -8.65
CA PHE A 263 -16.62 -20.96 -9.38
C PHE A 263 -16.42 -19.43 -9.41
N GLU A 264 -15.23 -18.95 -9.04
CA GLU A 264 -14.84 -17.53 -9.12
C GLU A 264 -13.80 -17.28 -10.22
N PRO A 265 -14.18 -16.66 -11.36
CA PRO A 265 -13.25 -16.36 -12.44
C PRO A 265 -12.16 -15.39 -11.99
N GLN A 266 -10.90 -15.72 -12.30
CA GLN A 266 -9.72 -14.93 -11.88
C GLN A 266 -9.42 -13.75 -12.81
N ILE A 267 -9.58 -13.92 -14.12
CA ILE A 267 -9.24 -12.88 -15.12
C ILE A 267 -10.30 -11.77 -15.16
N VAL A 268 -11.56 -12.16 -15.38
CA VAL A 268 -12.69 -11.20 -15.38
C VAL A 268 -13.64 -11.59 -14.26
N LYS A 269 -13.46 -10.98 -13.09
CA LYS A 269 -14.19 -11.34 -11.86
C LYS A 269 -15.71 -11.29 -12.05
N LYS A 270 -16.46 -11.99 -11.18
CA LYS A 270 -17.93 -11.90 -11.17
C LYS A 270 -18.35 -10.43 -11.12
N ARG A 271 -19.32 -10.06 -11.97
CA ARG A 271 -19.87 -8.69 -12.11
C ARG A 271 -18.90 -7.60 -12.62
N GLN A 272 -17.59 -7.84 -12.70
CA GLN A 272 -16.63 -6.89 -13.29
C GLN A 272 -16.86 -6.76 -14.79
N LYS A 273 -17.37 -5.61 -15.25
CA LYS A 273 -17.62 -5.36 -16.69
C LYS A 273 -16.51 -4.57 -17.38
N ASP A 274 -15.60 -3.95 -16.62
CA ASP A 274 -14.52 -3.13 -17.17
C ASP A 274 -13.16 -3.81 -16.97
N ILE A 275 -12.39 -3.91 -18.05
CA ILE A 275 -11.02 -4.44 -18.11
C ILE A 275 -10.06 -3.46 -18.80
N SER A 276 -10.47 -2.21 -19.02
CA SER A 276 -9.78 -1.27 -19.91
C SER A 276 -8.61 -0.51 -19.28
N ASP A 277 -8.34 -0.70 -17.98
CA ASP A 277 -7.47 0.16 -17.15
C ASP A 277 -7.79 1.66 -17.30
N ILE A 278 -9.02 1.99 -17.68
CA ILE A 278 -9.45 3.38 -17.94
C ILE A 278 -9.52 4.21 -16.67
N ASP A 279 -9.61 3.57 -15.51
CA ASP A 279 -9.66 4.21 -14.19
C ASP A 279 -8.58 5.29 -14.02
N GLN A 280 -7.33 4.97 -14.38
CA GLN A 280 -6.22 5.93 -14.27
C GLN A 280 -6.38 7.11 -15.24
N LYS A 281 -6.94 6.87 -16.43
CA LYS A 281 -7.22 7.93 -17.40
C LYS A 281 -8.38 8.81 -16.93
N ILE A 282 -9.43 8.22 -16.35
CA ILE A 282 -10.54 8.94 -15.72
C ILE A 282 -10.02 9.84 -14.60
N ILE A 283 -9.21 9.30 -13.68
CA ILE A 283 -8.60 10.06 -12.59
C ILE A 283 -7.73 11.18 -13.16
N SER A 284 -6.93 10.92 -14.20
CA SER A 284 -6.12 11.96 -14.84
C SER A 284 -6.96 13.06 -15.49
N MET A 285 -8.07 12.72 -16.16
CA MET A 285 -8.97 13.71 -16.77
C MET A 285 -9.65 14.56 -15.70
N TYR A 286 -10.11 13.93 -14.62
CA TYR A 286 -10.66 14.61 -13.46
C TYR A 286 -9.63 15.51 -12.77
N ALA A 287 -8.37 15.07 -12.64
CA ALA A 287 -7.27 15.88 -12.10
C ALA A 287 -6.96 17.11 -12.96
N LYS A 288 -7.12 17.00 -14.29
CA LYS A 288 -6.97 18.11 -15.24
C LYS A 288 -8.14 19.10 -15.25
N GLY A 289 -9.15 18.89 -14.41
CA GLY A 289 -10.25 19.83 -14.21
C GLY A 289 -11.50 19.56 -15.04
N MET A 290 -11.54 18.46 -15.79
CA MET A 290 -12.74 18.08 -16.53
C MET A 290 -13.88 17.72 -15.57
N THR A 291 -15.12 18.03 -15.97
CA THR A 291 -16.32 17.63 -15.24
C THR A 291 -16.64 16.15 -15.50
N THR A 292 -17.44 15.52 -14.62
CA THR A 292 -17.92 14.14 -14.79
C THR A 292 -18.58 13.93 -16.15
N ARG A 293 -19.41 14.89 -16.57
CA ARG A 293 -20.05 14.90 -17.89
C ARG A 293 -19.06 14.99 -19.05
N GLN A 294 -18.09 15.90 -19.00
CA GLN A 294 -17.08 16.01 -20.07
C GLN A 294 -16.23 14.74 -20.19
N ILE A 295 -15.93 14.10 -19.06
CA ILE A 295 -15.21 12.82 -19.05
C ILE A 295 -16.04 11.74 -19.70
N SER A 296 -17.34 11.65 -19.38
CA SER A 296 -18.27 10.73 -20.02
C SER A 296 -18.28 10.89 -21.54
N GLU A 297 -18.51 12.12 -22.01
CA GLU A 297 -18.52 12.46 -23.45
C GLU A 297 -17.18 12.08 -24.12
N THR A 298 -16.05 12.40 -23.47
CA THR A 298 -14.71 12.07 -23.99
C THR A 298 -14.45 10.56 -24.08
N ILE A 299 -15.00 9.77 -23.16
CA ILE A 299 -14.83 8.31 -23.17
C ILE A 299 -15.66 7.69 -24.28
N GLU A 300 -16.88 8.16 -24.48
CA GLU A 300 -17.75 7.71 -25.55
C GLU A 300 -17.11 8.00 -26.92
N ASP A 301 -16.58 9.20 -27.12
CA ASP A 301 -15.91 9.61 -28.36
C ASP A 301 -14.67 8.77 -28.69
N ILE A 302 -13.84 8.45 -27.68
CA ILE A 302 -12.56 7.76 -27.90
C ILE A 302 -12.72 6.22 -27.91
N TYR A 303 -13.55 5.68 -27.02
CA TYR A 303 -13.66 4.23 -26.80
C TYR A 303 -14.95 3.61 -27.31
N GLY A 304 -15.93 4.41 -27.74
CA GLY A 304 -17.17 3.93 -28.35
C GLY A 304 -18.14 3.25 -27.38
N PHE A 305 -18.01 3.50 -26.08
CA PHE A 305 -18.97 3.02 -25.08
C PHE A 305 -19.38 4.14 -24.10
N GLU A 306 -20.66 4.19 -23.78
CA GLU A 306 -21.21 5.14 -22.82
C GLU A 306 -20.73 4.83 -21.39
N THR A 307 -20.43 5.88 -20.62
CA THR A 307 -20.15 5.79 -19.19
C THR A 307 -21.04 6.79 -18.45
N SER A 308 -21.61 6.41 -17.30
CA SER A 308 -22.43 7.35 -16.53
C SER A 308 -21.57 8.29 -15.70
N GLU A 309 -22.08 9.49 -15.38
CA GLU A 309 -21.41 10.39 -14.43
C GLU A 309 -21.21 9.76 -13.05
N SER A 310 -22.14 8.89 -12.63
CA SER A 310 -22.00 8.11 -11.40
C SER A 310 -20.82 7.15 -11.44
N PHE A 311 -20.61 6.46 -12.56
CA PHE A 311 -19.46 5.59 -12.75
C PHE A 311 -18.15 6.37 -12.66
N ILE A 312 -18.09 7.58 -13.26
CA ILE A 312 -16.93 8.46 -13.12
C ILE A 312 -16.69 8.84 -11.64
N SER A 313 -17.75 9.17 -10.89
CA SER A 313 -17.62 9.42 -9.46
C SER A 313 -17.06 8.21 -8.72
N ASP A 314 -17.64 7.02 -8.93
CA ASP A 314 -17.23 5.77 -8.29
C ASP A 314 -15.74 5.44 -8.57
N VAL A 315 -15.29 5.67 -9.80
CA VAL A 315 -13.87 5.51 -10.18
C VAL A 315 -12.99 6.51 -9.42
N THR A 316 -13.39 7.78 -9.34
CA THR A 316 -12.64 8.77 -8.56
C THR A 316 -12.69 8.51 -7.05
N ASP A 317 -13.73 7.87 -6.52
CA ASP A 317 -13.85 7.52 -5.10
C ASP A 317 -12.84 6.45 -4.68
N LYS A 318 -12.30 5.67 -5.63
CA LYS A 318 -11.21 4.72 -5.37
C LYS A 318 -9.93 5.38 -4.84
N ILE A 319 -9.76 6.70 -5.00
CA ILE A 319 -8.60 7.43 -4.48
C ILE A 319 -8.77 7.85 -3.02
N LEU A 320 -9.97 7.74 -2.43
CA LEU A 320 -10.23 8.19 -1.05
C LEU A 320 -9.26 7.57 -0.02
N PRO A 321 -8.96 6.25 -0.06
CA PRO A 321 -7.95 5.69 0.84
C PRO A 321 -6.56 6.30 0.65
N GLN A 322 -6.18 6.64 -0.60
CA GLN A 322 -4.89 7.30 -0.87
C GLN A 322 -4.85 8.73 -0.32
N ILE A 323 -5.99 9.43 -0.31
CA ILE A 323 -6.10 10.76 0.31
C ILE A 323 -5.90 10.64 1.81
N GLU A 324 -6.53 9.66 2.44
CA GLU A 324 -6.38 9.39 3.88
C GLU A 324 -4.94 9.03 4.24
N ASP A 325 -4.31 8.13 3.49
CA ASP A 325 -2.88 7.79 3.63
C ASP A 325 -1.99 9.03 3.46
N TRP A 326 -2.27 9.88 2.47
CA TRP A 326 -1.51 11.10 2.21
C TRP A 326 -1.70 12.14 3.32
N GLN A 327 -2.90 12.27 3.88
CA GLN A 327 -3.19 13.15 5.03
C GLN A 327 -2.52 12.66 6.31
N ASN A 328 -2.30 11.35 6.46
CA ASN A 328 -1.67 10.73 7.63
C ASN A 328 -0.17 10.41 7.43
N ARG A 329 0.42 10.72 6.27
CA ARG A 329 1.82 10.40 5.99
C ARG A 329 2.77 11.08 6.99
N PRO A 330 3.89 10.43 7.35
CA PRO A 330 4.92 11.05 8.17
C PRO A 330 5.50 12.29 7.47
N LEU A 331 5.83 13.30 8.26
CA LEU A 331 6.41 14.57 7.84
C LEU A 331 7.82 14.74 8.40
N ASP A 332 8.59 15.66 7.82
CA ASP A 332 9.93 15.99 8.30
C ASP A 332 9.88 16.60 9.71
N GLU A 333 10.95 16.40 10.49
CA GLU A 333 10.99 16.86 11.88
C GLU A 333 10.95 18.39 12.01
N VAL A 334 11.55 19.10 11.05
CA VAL A 334 11.68 20.56 11.09
C VAL A 334 11.31 21.17 9.75
N TYR A 335 10.40 22.14 9.76
CA TYR A 335 10.08 22.98 8.61
C TYR A 335 10.53 24.43 8.86
N PRO A 336 11.58 24.93 8.16
CA PRO A 336 12.02 26.31 8.28
C PRO A 336 10.91 27.35 8.07
N ILE A 337 10.09 27.16 7.04
CA ILE A 337 9.02 28.11 6.69
C ILE A 337 7.76 27.34 6.33
N LEU A 338 6.63 27.76 6.89
CA LEU A 338 5.31 27.20 6.61
C LEU A 338 4.33 28.30 6.24
N TYR A 339 3.61 28.13 5.15
CA TYR A 339 2.58 29.04 4.67
C TYR A 339 1.19 28.45 4.86
N ILE A 340 0.26 29.28 5.32
CA ILE A 340 -1.17 28.92 5.42
C ILE A 340 -1.96 29.94 4.61
N ASP A 341 -2.72 29.47 3.63
CA ASP A 341 -3.62 30.30 2.83
C ASP A 341 -4.95 29.58 2.61
N ALA A 342 -6.00 30.37 2.33
CA ALA A 342 -7.36 29.89 2.18
C ALA A 342 -7.90 30.17 0.78
N ILE A 343 -8.63 29.21 0.20
CA ILE A 343 -9.44 29.42 -0.99
C ILE A 343 -10.89 29.08 -0.68
N HIS A 344 -11.79 29.98 -1.06
CA HIS A 344 -13.22 29.77 -0.88
C HIS A 344 -13.82 29.04 -2.08
N TYR A 345 -14.59 28.00 -1.81
CA TYR A 345 -15.33 27.22 -2.79
C TYR A 345 -16.80 27.11 -2.40
N SER A 346 -17.69 27.07 -3.40
CA SER A 346 -19.11 26.82 -3.18
C SER A 346 -19.33 25.30 -3.08
N VAL A 347 -19.85 24.85 -1.94
CA VAL A 347 -20.11 23.42 -1.67
C VAL A 347 -21.56 23.26 -1.25
N ARG A 348 -22.20 22.19 -1.72
CA ARG A 348 -23.55 21.82 -1.31
C ARG A 348 -23.46 20.99 -0.03
N ASP A 349 -24.07 21.49 1.03
CA ASP A 349 -24.20 20.85 2.33
C ASP A 349 -25.69 20.77 2.69
N ASN A 350 -26.22 19.56 2.88
CA ASN A 350 -27.62 19.31 3.24
C ASN A 350 -28.65 20.07 2.37
N GLY A 351 -28.39 20.15 1.06
CA GLY A 351 -29.27 20.84 0.09
C GLY A 351 -29.06 22.35 -0.01
N VAL A 352 -28.25 22.96 0.85
CA VAL A 352 -27.91 24.40 0.82
C VAL A 352 -26.51 24.60 0.28
N ILE A 353 -26.30 25.62 -0.55
CA ILE A 353 -24.96 25.97 -1.05
C ILE A 353 -24.30 26.92 -0.04
N ARG A 354 -23.19 26.47 0.55
CA ARG A 354 -22.35 27.27 1.46
C ARG A 354 -21.01 27.59 0.81
N LYS A 355 -20.39 28.68 1.23
CA LYS A 355 -19.01 29.01 0.85
C LYS A 355 -18.07 28.52 1.93
N LEU A 356 -17.39 27.40 1.68
CA LEU A 356 -16.41 26.84 2.61
C LEU A 356 -15.00 27.32 2.25
N ALA A 357 -14.16 27.48 3.27
CA ALA A 357 -12.75 27.76 3.11
C ALA A 357 -11.96 26.44 3.08
N ALA A 358 -11.17 26.26 2.03
CA ALA A 358 -10.15 25.22 1.96
C ALA A 358 -8.81 25.84 2.35
N TYR A 359 -8.32 25.49 3.53
CA TYR A 359 -7.02 25.90 4.03
C TYR A 359 -5.94 24.94 3.53
N VAL A 360 -4.89 25.52 2.97
CA VAL A 360 -3.79 24.79 2.36
C VAL A 360 -2.54 25.15 3.14
N ILE A 361 -1.89 24.13 3.71
CA ILE A 361 -0.64 24.28 4.43
C ILE A 361 0.52 23.84 3.53
N LEU A 362 1.38 24.77 3.18
CA LEU A 362 2.57 24.55 2.34
C LEU A 362 3.83 24.76 3.18
N GLY A 363 4.64 23.73 3.33
CA GLY A 363 5.95 23.78 3.98
C GLY A 363 7.08 23.95 2.98
N ILE A 364 8.16 24.59 3.42
CA ILE A 364 9.48 24.50 2.80
C ILE A 364 10.34 23.66 3.75
N ASN A 365 10.88 22.55 3.26
CA ASN A 365 11.73 21.67 4.07
C ASN A 365 13.18 22.20 4.16
N SER A 366 14.05 21.53 4.92
CA SER A 366 15.45 21.93 5.09
C SER A 366 16.24 22.00 3.79
N GLU A 367 15.88 21.19 2.78
CA GLU A 367 16.50 21.23 1.43
C GLU A 367 16.00 22.40 0.56
N GLY A 368 14.99 23.15 1.01
CA GLY A 368 14.41 24.25 0.23
C GLY A 368 13.42 23.78 -0.82
N ARG A 369 12.89 22.56 -0.69
CA ARG A 369 11.81 22.04 -1.53
C ARG A 369 10.47 22.41 -0.92
N LYS A 370 9.52 22.72 -1.80
CA LYS A 370 8.13 23.01 -1.41
C LYS A 370 7.36 21.71 -1.30
N GLU A 371 6.53 21.60 -0.28
CA GLU A 371 5.64 20.46 -0.07
C GLU A 371 4.30 20.95 0.47
N VAL A 372 3.19 20.38 -0.01
CA VAL A 372 1.87 20.62 0.59
C VAL A 372 1.68 19.59 1.71
N LEU A 373 1.63 20.05 2.96
CA LEU A 373 1.58 19.19 4.13
C LEU A 373 0.18 18.64 4.38
N THR A 374 -0.83 19.52 4.26
CA THR A 374 -2.24 19.14 4.41
C THR A 374 -3.17 20.12 3.71
N ILE A 375 -4.39 19.67 3.45
CA ILE A 375 -5.53 20.46 2.98
C ILE A 375 -6.67 20.17 3.93
N THR A 376 -7.20 21.21 4.57
CA THR A 376 -8.33 21.09 5.49
C THR A 376 -9.49 21.94 4.98
N ILE A 377 -10.68 21.37 4.98
CA ILE A 377 -11.91 22.06 4.62
C ILE A 377 -12.64 22.36 5.92
N GLY A 378 -13.00 23.61 6.14
CA GLY A 378 -13.63 24.03 7.39
C GLY A 378 -14.54 25.24 7.22
N ASP A 379 -15.52 25.32 8.11
CA ASP A 379 -16.46 26.44 8.23
C ASP A 379 -16.08 27.37 9.41
N ASN A 380 -15.27 26.89 10.37
CA ASN A 380 -14.99 27.57 11.64
C ASN A 380 -13.51 27.95 11.83
N GLU A 381 -13.21 29.25 11.83
CA GLU A 381 -11.90 29.84 12.17
C GLU A 381 -11.71 30.04 13.68
N SER A 382 -11.87 28.98 14.47
CA SER A 382 -11.64 29.07 15.93
C SER A 382 -10.19 28.74 16.30
N ALA A 383 -9.70 29.28 17.41
CA ALA A 383 -8.39 28.88 17.95
C ALA A 383 -8.29 27.37 18.20
N LYS A 384 -9.40 26.74 18.62
CA LYS A 384 -9.47 25.27 18.81
C LYS A 384 -9.30 24.50 17.50
N TYR A 385 -9.89 25.00 16.41
CA TYR A 385 -9.74 24.40 15.08
C TYR A 385 -8.28 24.48 14.60
N TRP A 386 -7.65 25.64 14.73
CA TRP A 386 -6.24 25.78 14.37
C TRP A 386 -5.32 24.93 15.23
N LEU A 387 -5.61 24.82 16.52
CA LEU A 387 -4.86 23.96 17.42
C LEU A 387 -4.97 22.47 17.02
N SER A 388 -6.14 22.00 16.57
CA SER A 388 -6.27 20.62 16.08
C SER A 388 -5.43 20.39 14.82
N VAL A 389 -5.48 21.32 13.86
CA VAL A 389 -4.68 21.23 12.62
C VAL A 389 -3.18 21.24 12.91
N LEU A 390 -2.71 22.09 13.83
CA LEU A 390 -1.30 22.13 14.23
C LEU A 390 -0.87 20.87 15.01
N ASN A 391 -1.76 20.31 15.83
CA ASN A 391 -1.50 19.05 16.52
C ASN A 391 -1.46 17.85 15.57
N GLU A 392 -2.25 17.85 14.49
CA GLU A 392 -2.13 16.84 13.44
C GLU A 392 -0.73 16.85 12.80
N LEU A 393 -0.17 18.04 12.53
CA LEU A 393 1.20 18.14 12.02
C LEU A 393 2.23 17.55 13.01
N LYS A 394 2.06 17.82 14.32
CA LYS A 394 2.92 17.22 15.35
C LYS A 394 2.82 15.70 15.41
N ASN A 395 1.60 15.17 15.39
CA ASN A 395 1.34 13.74 15.42
C ASN A 395 1.94 13.02 14.22
N ARG A 396 2.10 13.72 13.10
CA ARG A 396 2.74 13.23 11.87
C ARG A 396 4.28 13.35 11.88
N GLY A 397 4.88 13.92 12.92
CA GLY A 397 6.34 13.96 13.09
C GLY A 397 6.97 15.36 13.17
N VAL A 398 6.21 16.43 12.90
CA VAL A 398 6.76 17.80 12.96
C VAL A 398 7.07 18.18 14.42
N LYS A 399 8.35 18.33 14.74
CA LYS A 399 8.83 18.73 16.07
C LYS A 399 8.95 20.25 16.18
N ASP A 400 9.42 20.90 15.11
CA ASP A 400 9.70 22.34 15.15
C ASP A 400 9.37 23.06 13.84
N ILE A 401 8.94 24.32 13.97
CA ILE A 401 8.67 25.23 12.85
C ILE A 401 9.31 26.57 13.21
N LEU A 402 10.14 27.14 12.34
CA LEU A 402 10.77 28.42 12.66
C LEU A 402 9.81 29.59 12.42
N ILE A 403 9.20 29.63 11.22
CA ILE A 403 8.35 30.73 10.79
C ILE A 403 7.04 30.19 10.21
N ILE A 404 5.90 30.66 10.72
CA ILE A 404 4.59 30.47 10.11
C ILE A 404 4.11 31.78 9.50
N CYS A 405 3.86 31.76 8.20
CA CYS A 405 3.33 32.88 7.43
C CYS A 405 1.88 32.62 7.03
N ALA A 406 0.93 33.33 7.64
CA ALA A 406 -0.50 33.21 7.32
C ALA A 406 -1.15 34.58 7.09
N ASP A 407 -2.33 34.62 6.44
CA ASP A 407 -3.20 35.78 6.59
C ASP A 407 -3.68 35.86 8.05
N GLY A 408 -4.16 37.03 8.49
CA GLY A 408 -4.62 37.24 9.87
C GLY A 408 -5.92 36.49 10.18
N LEU A 409 -5.81 35.17 10.25
CA LEU A 409 -6.85 34.19 10.55
C LEU A 409 -7.20 34.29 12.04
N THR A 410 -8.49 34.17 12.34
CA THR A 410 -8.97 34.31 13.72
C THR A 410 -8.44 33.15 14.58
N GLY A 411 -7.85 33.44 15.73
CA GLY A 411 -7.38 32.42 16.68
C GLY A 411 -6.07 31.71 16.32
N ILE A 412 -5.44 32.04 15.18
CA ILE A 412 -4.22 31.34 14.71
C ILE A 412 -3.02 31.64 15.61
N LYS A 413 -2.89 32.87 16.12
CA LYS A 413 -1.74 33.31 16.92
C LYS A 413 -1.70 32.57 18.27
N GLU A 414 -2.87 32.42 18.89
CA GLU A 414 -3.06 31.66 20.13
C GLU A 414 -2.78 30.17 19.91
N ALA A 415 -3.27 29.61 18.80
CA ALA A 415 -3.03 28.22 18.45
C ALA A 415 -1.55 27.91 18.17
N ILE A 416 -0.85 28.80 17.46
CA ILE A 416 0.60 28.69 17.23
C ILE A 416 1.35 28.74 18.56
N SER A 417 1.03 29.70 19.42
CA SER A 417 1.71 29.85 20.72
C SER A 417 1.52 28.62 21.62
N ALA A 418 0.37 27.95 21.54
CA ALA A 418 0.09 26.72 22.28
C ALA A 418 0.75 25.47 21.68
N ALA A 419 0.70 25.33 20.35
CA ALA A 419 1.28 24.17 19.67
C ALA A 419 2.81 24.31 19.54
N PHE A 420 3.30 25.36 18.92
CA PHE A 420 4.72 25.57 18.66
C PHE A 420 5.19 26.88 19.31
N PRO A 421 5.48 26.89 20.63
CA PRO A 421 5.75 28.13 21.38
C PRO A 421 7.02 28.86 20.93
N LYS A 422 7.96 28.17 20.28
CA LYS A 422 9.20 28.76 19.73
C LYS A 422 9.03 29.30 18.31
N THR A 423 7.88 29.08 17.67
CA THR A 423 7.63 29.49 16.30
C THR A 423 7.28 30.96 16.23
N GLU A 424 7.87 31.66 15.29
CA GLU A 424 7.53 33.05 15.02
C GLU A 424 6.39 33.14 14.02
N TYR A 425 5.34 33.84 14.43
CA TYR A 425 4.22 34.15 13.56
C TYR A 425 4.51 35.42 12.77
N GLN A 426 4.52 35.28 11.44
CA GLN A 426 4.63 36.37 10.50
C GLN A 426 3.30 36.55 9.77
N ARG A 427 2.74 37.75 9.81
CA ARG A 427 1.59 38.09 8.95
C ARG A 427 2.05 38.19 7.51
N CYS A 428 1.30 37.57 6.61
CA CYS A 428 1.60 37.59 5.19
C CYS A 428 1.53 39.00 4.60
N MET A 429 2.68 39.53 4.15
CA MET A 429 2.79 40.88 3.60
C MET A 429 1.96 41.07 2.32
N VAL A 430 1.85 40.04 1.47
CA VAL A 430 1.10 40.17 0.21
C VAL A 430 -0.40 40.28 0.50
N HIS A 431 -0.92 39.49 1.44
CA HIS A 431 -2.30 39.63 1.91
C HIS A 431 -2.53 40.97 2.60
N GLN A 432 -1.59 41.44 3.41
CA GLN A 432 -1.66 42.76 4.03
C GLN A 432 -1.75 43.88 2.97
N VAL A 433 -0.85 43.89 1.99
CA VAL A 433 -0.85 44.87 0.89
C VAL A 433 -2.13 44.79 0.06
N ARG A 434 -2.57 43.59 -0.32
CA ARG A 434 -3.83 43.41 -1.07
C ARG A 434 -5.05 43.89 -0.30
N ASN A 435 -5.14 43.58 0.99
CA ASN A 435 -6.26 44.00 1.83
C ASN A 435 -6.28 45.52 2.00
N THR A 436 -5.12 46.18 2.09
CA THR A 436 -5.05 47.65 2.11
C THR A 436 -5.44 48.28 0.77
N LEU A 437 -4.98 47.72 -0.36
CA LEU A 437 -5.28 48.27 -1.69
C LEU A 437 -6.77 48.18 -2.07
N LYS A 438 -7.58 47.38 -1.38
CA LYS A 438 -9.05 47.35 -1.57
C LYS A 438 -9.72 48.68 -1.24
N TYR A 439 -9.16 49.47 -0.34
CA TYR A 439 -9.68 50.78 0.05
C TYR A 439 -9.25 51.91 -0.88
N VAL A 440 -8.40 51.62 -1.87
CA VAL A 440 -7.79 52.61 -2.75
C VAL A 440 -8.37 52.44 -4.18
N PRO A 441 -8.95 53.51 -4.77
CA PRO A 441 -9.40 53.53 -6.16
C PRO A 441 -8.26 53.26 -7.14
N ASP A 442 -8.59 52.69 -8.30
CA ASP A 442 -7.61 52.18 -9.26
C ASP A 442 -6.59 53.23 -9.74
N LYS A 443 -7.03 54.49 -9.89
CA LYS A 443 -6.20 55.65 -10.27
C LYS A 443 -4.98 55.85 -9.36
N ASP A 444 -5.16 55.68 -8.05
CA ASP A 444 -4.12 55.97 -7.05
C ASP A 444 -3.42 54.69 -6.59
N ARG A 445 -3.89 53.49 -6.98
CA ARG A 445 -3.33 52.19 -6.56
C ARG A 445 -1.85 52.04 -6.87
N LYS A 446 -1.39 52.47 -8.05
CA LYS A 446 0.02 52.31 -8.45
C LYS A 446 0.94 53.14 -7.55
N ALA A 447 0.57 54.39 -7.28
CA ALA A 447 1.33 55.29 -6.40
C ALA A 447 1.29 54.80 -4.95
N PHE A 448 0.10 54.44 -4.46
CA PHE A 448 -0.08 53.92 -3.11
C PHE A 448 0.71 52.61 -2.88
N ALA A 449 0.69 51.69 -3.85
CA ALA A 449 1.45 50.46 -3.76
C ALA A 449 2.97 50.70 -3.73
N ALA A 450 3.47 51.67 -4.49
CA ALA A 450 4.89 52.05 -4.46
C ALA A 450 5.30 52.60 -3.09
N ASP A 451 4.47 53.45 -2.50
CA ASP A 451 4.68 53.96 -1.15
C ASP A 451 4.64 52.84 -0.09
N LEU A 452 3.68 51.91 -0.18
CA LEU A 452 3.63 50.73 0.71
C LEU A 452 4.89 49.87 0.63
N LYS A 453 5.54 49.77 -0.55
CA LYS A 453 6.80 49.02 -0.67
C LYS A 453 7.90 49.57 0.24
N THR A 454 7.91 50.88 0.46
CA THR A 454 8.94 51.53 1.29
C THR A 454 8.93 51.05 2.73
N ILE A 455 7.79 50.55 3.23
CA ILE A 455 7.63 50.05 4.59
C ILE A 455 8.39 48.73 4.75
N TYR A 456 8.07 47.72 3.94
CA TYR A 456 8.64 46.36 4.10
C TYR A 456 9.98 46.14 3.39
N GLN A 457 10.39 47.09 2.54
CA GLN A 457 11.74 47.13 1.96
C GLN A 457 12.74 47.95 2.79
N ALA A 458 12.30 48.56 3.90
CA ALA A 458 13.19 49.29 4.80
C ALA A 458 14.28 48.37 5.38
N ALA A 459 15.47 48.90 5.66
CA ALA A 459 16.60 48.10 6.13
C ALA A 459 16.38 47.50 7.53
N ASP A 460 15.70 48.23 8.40
CA ASP A 460 15.49 47.91 9.82
C ASP A 460 14.08 48.34 10.25
N GLU A 461 13.64 47.87 11.42
CA GLU A 461 12.30 48.14 11.95
C GLU A 461 12.06 49.65 12.20
N GLN A 462 13.08 50.38 12.66
CA GLN A 462 12.96 51.82 12.95
C GLN A 462 12.67 52.61 11.66
N LYS A 463 13.39 52.34 10.57
CA LYS A 463 13.12 52.95 9.26
C LYS A 463 11.79 52.49 8.69
N ALA A 464 11.35 51.27 8.97
CA ALA A 464 10.05 50.78 8.56
C ALA A 464 8.91 51.53 9.27
N LEU A 465 9.05 51.80 10.57
CA LEU A 465 8.11 52.63 11.35
C LEU A 465 8.06 54.06 10.82
N ALA A 466 9.21 54.69 10.58
CA ALA A 466 9.27 56.03 10.00
C ALA A 466 8.66 56.08 8.58
N ALA A 467 8.82 55.02 7.79
CA ALA A 467 8.14 54.88 6.49
C ALA A 467 6.62 54.70 6.67
N LEU A 468 6.19 53.89 7.63
CA LEU A 468 4.77 53.68 7.94
C LEU A 468 4.08 55.00 8.32
N GLU A 469 4.71 55.81 9.17
CA GLU A 469 4.20 57.13 9.58
C GLU A 469 4.07 58.06 8.38
N ARG A 470 5.12 58.18 7.56
CA ARG A 470 5.11 59.01 6.35
C ARG A 470 4.01 58.62 5.36
N VAL A 471 3.83 57.31 5.15
CA VAL A 471 2.77 56.79 4.26
C VAL A 471 1.39 57.05 4.86
N THR A 472 1.26 56.93 6.19
CA THR A 472 0.02 57.23 6.91
C THR A 472 -0.33 58.71 6.77
N GLU A 473 0.59 59.63 7.04
CA GLU A 473 0.36 61.08 6.89
C GLU A 473 -0.03 61.46 5.46
N LYS A 474 0.64 60.89 4.46
CA LYS A 474 0.38 61.19 3.04
C LYS A 474 -1.02 60.76 2.60
N TRP A 475 -1.47 59.58 3.03
CA TRP A 475 -2.67 58.96 2.47
C TRP A 475 -3.88 58.94 3.38
N THR A 476 -3.74 59.06 4.70
CA THR A 476 -4.86 59.15 5.65
C THR A 476 -5.85 60.28 5.31
N PRO A 477 -5.43 61.48 4.83
CA PRO A 477 -6.37 62.53 4.43
C PRO A 477 -7.32 62.11 3.30
N LYS A 478 -6.86 61.25 2.38
CA LYS A 478 -7.68 60.73 1.27
C LYS A 478 -8.39 59.43 1.62
N TYR A 479 -7.72 58.56 2.37
CA TYR A 479 -8.16 57.19 2.66
C TYR A 479 -7.99 56.89 4.17
N PRO A 480 -8.90 57.37 5.04
CA PRO A 480 -8.73 57.36 6.50
C PRO A 480 -8.48 55.97 7.10
N ASN A 481 -9.11 54.93 6.53
CA ASN A 481 -9.05 53.57 7.07
C ASN A 481 -7.97 52.68 6.44
N SER A 482 -7.22 53.17 5.46
CA SER A 482 -6.27 52.34 4.69
C SER A 482 -5.11 51.82 5.54
N MET A 483 -4.61 52.63 6.48
CA MET A 483 -3.40 52.32 7.27
C MET A 483 -3.69 51.79 8.68
N LYS A 484 -4.96 51.79 9.12
CA LYS A 484 -5.32 51.33 10.48
C LYS A 484 -4.85 49.90 10.76
N ARG A 485 -5.10 48.98 9.82
CA ARG A 485 -4.68 47.57 9.92
C ARG A 485 -3.17 47.37 9.94
N TRP A 486 -2.37 48.31 9.46
CA TRP A 486 -0.91 48.21 9.55
C TRP A 486 -0.41 48.49 10.95
N LYS A 487 -1.04 49.45 11.64
CA LYS A 487 -0.75 49.73 13.06
C LYS A 487 -1.22 48.59 13.96
N ASP A 488 -2.45 48.12 13.75
CA ASP A 488 -3.06 47.08 14.58
C ASP A 488 -2.32 45.73 14.52
N ASN A 489 -1.64 45.44 13.39
CA ASN A 489 -0.94 44.18 13.16
C ASN A 489 0.59 44.32 13.10
N TRP A 490 1.13 45.44 13.58
CA TRP A 490 2.57 45.73 13.46
C TRP A 490 3.41 44.67 14.16
N ASP A 491 2.94 44.16 15.30
CA ASP A 491 3.55 43.09 16.08
C ASP A 491 3.77 41.79 15.28
N ALA A 492 2.86 41.48 14.35
CA ALA A 492 2.98 40.32 13.47
C ALA A 492 3.69 40.64 12.15
N ILE A 493 3.95 41.92 11.85
CA ILE A 493 4.65 42.36 10.64
C ILE A 493 6.14 42.57 10.92
N SER A 494 6.49 43.13 12.09
CA SER A 494 7.86 43.51 12.45
C SER A 494 8.88 42.36 12.51
N PRO A 495 8.53 41.09 12.82
CA PRO A 495 9.52 40.01 12.89
C PRO A 495 10.32 39.84 11.59
N ILE A 496 9.77 40.23 10.44
CA ILE A 496 10.46 40.15 9.17
C ILE A 496 11.75 41.00 9.11
N PHE A 497 11.85 42.09 9.89
CA PHE A 497 12.96 43.02 9.81
C PHE A 497 14.27 42.52 10.42
N LYS A 498 14.25 41.41 11.17
CA LYS A 498 15.48 40.79 11.68
C LYS A 498 16.28 40.05 10.59
N PHE A 499 15.65 39.73 9.47
CA PHE A 499 16.27 39.00 8.35
C PHE A 499 16.88 39.94 7.33
N SER A 500 17.81 39.44 6.50
CA SER A 500 18.36 40.13 5.34
C SER A 500 17.31 40.28 4.23
N ALA A 501 17.51 41.23 3.32
CA ALA A 501 16.60 41.45 2.20
C ALA A 501 16.37 40.20 1.33
N ALA A 502 17.37 39.32 1.20
CA ALA A 502 17.26 38.07 0.45
C ALA A 502 16.30 37.08 1.14
N VAL A 503 16.46 36.88 2.45
CA VAL A 503 15.61 35.99 3.24
C VAL A 503 14.19 36.54 3.35
N ARG A 504 14.05 37.84 3.60
CA ARG A 504 12.74 38.50 3.61
C ARG A 504 11.98 38.25 2.33
N LYS A 505 12.64 38.35 1.17
CA LYS A 505 12.01 38.07 -0.13
C LYS A 505 11.45 36.66 -0.19
N VAL A 506 12.13 35.65 0.34
CA VAL A 506 11.55 34.30 0.41
C VAL A 506 10.33 34.29 1.33
N ILE A 507 10.44 34.83 2.55
CA ILE A 507 9.36 34.83 3.55
C ILE A 507 8.12 35.57 3.06
N TYR A 508 8.25 36.80 2.54
CA TYR A 508 7.09 37.59 2.14
C TYR A 508 6.60 37.31 0.72
N THR A 509 7.40 36.69 -0.17
CA THR A 509 6.88 36.32 -1.49
C THR A 509 5.95 35.13 -1.34
N THR A 510 4.65 35.38 -1.49
CA THR A 510 3.64 34.34 -1.54
C THR A 510 3.66 33.55 -2.84
N ASN A 511 4.65 33.73 -3.72
CA ASN A 511 4.73 33.06 -5.02
C ASN A 511 4.55 31.54 -4.90
N ALA A 512 5.12 30.91 -3.86
CA ALA A 512 4.97 29.49 -3.62
C ALA A 512 3.49 29.10 -3.48
N ILE A 513 2.77 29.70 -2.53
CA ILE A 513 1.37 29.38 -2.25
C ILE A 513 0.39 29.98 -3.27
N GLU A 514 0.70 31.13 -3.86
CA GLU A 514 -0.13 31.76 -4.89
C GLU A 514 -0.08 31.02 -6.22
N SER A 515 1.08 30.47 -6.59
CA SER A 515 1.18 29.63 -7.79
C SER A 515 0.33 28.36 -7.66
N LEU A 516 0.29 27.79 -6.45
CA LEU A 516 -0.57 26.67 -6.10
C LEU A 516 -2.05 27.08 -6.16
N ASN A 517 -2.41 28.20 -5.52
CA ASN A 517 -3.78 28.70 -5.49
C ASN A 517 -4.30 29.11 -6.87
N SER A 518 -3.45 29.67 -7.71
CA SER A 518 -3.75 29.93 -9.12
C SER A 518 -4.03 28.63 -9.88
N THR A 519 -3.26 27.57 -9.62
CA THR A 519 -3.47 26.25 -10.22
C THR A 519 -4.78 25.62 -9.77
N TYR A 520 -5.10 25.69 -8.47
CA TYR A 520 -6.40 25.24 -7.95
C TYR A 520 -7.58 25.98 -8.56
N ARG A 521 -7.50 27.30 -8.72
CA ARG A 521 -8.53 28.10 -9.40
C ARG A 521 -8.65 27.73 -10.87
N LYS A 522 -7.53 27.53 -11.57
CA LYS A 522 -7.51 27.16 -12.99
C LYS A 522 -8.16 25.81 -13.24
N LEU A 523 -7.76 24.78 -12.49
CA LEU A 523 -8.25 23.41 -12.65
C LEU A 523 -9.71 23.27 -12.21
N ASN A 524 -10.16 24.03 -11.21
CA ASN A 524 -11.53 23.96 -10.73
C ASN A 524 -12.46 25.04 -11.32
N ARG A 525 -12.03 25.79 -12.35
CA ARG A 525 -12.83 26.88 -12.93
C ARG A 525 -14.18 26.42 -13.49
N GLN A 526 -14.23 25.20 -14.02
CA GLN A 526 -15.47 24.61 -14.59
C GLN A 526 -16.38 24.00 -13.51
N ARG A 527 -15.91 23.87 -12.27
CA ARG A 527 -16.65 23.30 -11.14
C ARG A 527 -17.18 24.42 -10.26
N SER A 528 -18.34 24.96 -10.63
CA SER A 528 -18.94 26.12 -9.94
C SER A 528 -19.44 25.78 -8.54
N VAL A 529 -20.00 24.57 -8.35
CA VAL A 529 -20.52 24.08 -7.07
C VAL A 529 -20.10 22.62 -6.89
N PHE A 530 -19.47 22.31 -5.76
CA PHE A 530 -19.13 20.95 -5.39
C PHE A 530 -20.32 20.27 -4.70
N PRO A 531 -20.59 18.97 -4.97
CA PRO A 531 -21.72 18.27 -4.39
C PRO A 531 -21.55 17.93 -2.91
N SER A 532 -20.30 17.89 -2.41
CA SER A 532 -19.95 17.59 -1.02
C SER A 532 -18.53 18.06 -0.71
N ASP A 533 -18.20 18.13 0.58
CA ASP A 533 -16.85 18.45 1.08
C ASP A 533 -15.83 17.41 0.61
N THR A 534 -16.24 16.13 0.55
CA THR A 534 -15.40 15.04 0.04
C THR A 534 -15.07 15.21 -1.44
N ALA A 535 -16.02 15.66 -2.25
CA ALA A 535 -15.78 15.95 -3.67
C ALA A 535 -14.82 17.13 -3.85
N LEU A 536 -14.95 18.17 -3.01
CA LEU A 536 -14.00 19.28 -2.99
C LEU A 536 -12.59 18.79 -2.59
N LEU A 537 -12.49 17.97 -1.55
CA LEU A 537 -11.21 17.42 -1.10
C LEU A 537 -10.53 16.59 -2.19
N LYS A 538 -11.26 15.69 -2.86
CA LYS A 538 -10.75 14.90 -4.00
C LYS A 538 -10.19 15.79 -5.10
N ALA A 539 -10.93 16.84 -5.46
CA ALA A 539 -10.53 17.77 -6.50
C ALA A 539 -9.27 18.56 -6.14
N LEU A 540 -9.18 19.06 -4.91
CA LEU A 540 -8.01 19.79 -4.42
C LEU A 540 -6.79 18.88 -4.28
N TYR A 541 -6.96 17.68 -3.73
CA TYR A 541 -5.92 16.66 -3.67
C TYR A 541 -5.32 16.40 -5.05
N LEU A 542 -6.15 16.03 -6.04
CA LEU A 542 -5.65 15.74 -7.40
C LEU A 542 -4.99 16.96 -8.05
N ALA A 543 -5.56 18.14 -7.87
CA ALA A 543 -4.96 19.38 -8.36
C ALA A 543 -3.60 19.69 -7.70
N THR A 544 -3.39 19.24 -6.46
CA THR A 544 -2.10 19.36 -5.74
C THR A 544 -1.03 18.54 -6.44
N PHE A 545 -1.35 17.30 -6.81
CA PHE A 545 -0.43 16.43 -7.54
C PHE A 545 -0.13 16.94 -8.94
N GLU A 546 -1.09 17.57 -9.62
CA GLU A 546 -0.81 18.25 -10.90
C GLU A 546 0.08 19.48 -10.74
N ALA A 547 -0.08 20.24 -9.65
CA ALA A 547 0.76 21.41 -9.38
C ALA A 547 2.21 21.01 -9.01
N THR A 548 2.36 20.00 -8.17
CA THR A 548 3.65 19.52 -7.65
C THR A 548 4.51 18.84 -8.70
N LYS A 549 3.94 18.27 -9.78
CA LYS A 549 4.72 17.75 -10.95
C LYS A 549 5.72 18.77 -11.52
N LYS A 550 5.46 20.07 -11.36
CA LYS A 550 6.33 21.15 -11.84
C LYS A 550 7.36 21.62 -10.80
N TRP A 551 7.30 21.09 -9.57
CA TRP A 551 8.20 21.48 -8.48
C TRP A 551 9.46 20.62 -8.50
N THR A 552 10.28 20.80 -9.52
CA THR A 552 11.55 20.07 -9.69
C THR A 552 12.75 20.81 -9.09
N THR A 553 12.62 22.11 -8.85
CA THR A 553 13.70 22.97 -8.36
C THR A 553 13.45 23.44 -6.92
N THR A 554 14.55 23.62 -6.19
CA THR A 554 14.56 24.25 -4.87
C THR A 554 14.33 25.75 -4.98
N ILE A 555 14.04 26.39 -3.85
CA ILE A 555 13.95 27.84 -3.78
C ILE A 555 15.29 28.46 -4.18
N ARG A 556 15.21 29.54 -4.97
CA ARG A 556 16.39 30.27 -5.43
C ARG A 556 17.18 30.81 -4.23
N ASP A 557 18.50 30.65 -4.29
CA ASP A 557 19.44 31.11 -3.26
C ASP A 557 19.18 30.49 -1.87
N TRP A 558 18.58 29.29 -1.83
CA TRP A 558 18.21 28.63 -0.57
C TRP A 558 19.38 28.41 0.39
N ALA A 559 20.58 28.09 -0.11
CA ALA A 559 21.75 27.90 0.76
C ALA A 559 22.08 29.14 1.60
N HIS A 560 21.99 30.34 1.01
CA HIS A 560 22.17 31.59 1.74
C HIS A 560 21.06 31.80 2.77
N VAL A 561 19.81 31.51 2.38
CA VAL A 561 18.65 31.62 3.28
C VAL A 561 18.77 30.68 4.46
N TYR A 562 19.15 29.44 4.19
CA TYR A 562 19.32 28.38 5.19
C TYR A 562 20.45 28.72 6.17
N GLY A 563 21.59 29.22 5.69
CA GLY A 563 22.69 29.65 6.54
C GLY A 563 22.28 30.77 7.50
N GLU A 564 21.55 31.77 7.00
CA GLU A 564 21.05 32.85 7.85
C GLU A 564 20.02 32.36 8.87
N LEU A 565 19.08 31.49 8.46
CA LEU A 565 18.12 30.88 9.39
C LEU A 565 18.82 30.04 10.46
N SER A 566 19.91 29.34 10.12
CA SER A 566 20.69 28.54 11.06
C SER A 566 21.39 29.39 12.12
N ILE A 567 21.88 30.58 11.74
CA ILE A 567 22.45 31.55 12.67
C ILE A 567 21.37 32.17 13.57
N MET A 568 20.24 32.57 12.98
CA MET A 568 19.16 33.25 13.72
C MET A 568 18.40 32.31 14.66
N TYR A 569 18.38 31.00 14.35
CA TYR A 569 17.67 29.97 15.10
C TYR A 569 18.63 28.84 15.49
N GLU A 570 19.69 29.20 16.21
CA GLU A 570 20.76 28.28 16.63
C GLU A 570 20.21 27.01 17.31
N GLY A 571 20.70 25.85 16.87
CA GLY A 571 20.34 24.53 17.43
C GLY A 571 18.93 24.05 17.10
N ARG A 572 18.20 24.70 16.17
CA ARG A 572 16.83 24.30 15.78
C ARG A 572 16.73 23.66 14.40
N LEU A 573 17.72 23.88 13.53
CA LEU A 573 17.80 23.23 12.22
C LEU A 573 18.75 22.02 12.29
N PRO A 574 18.47 20.94 11.53
CA PRO A 574 19.40 19.82 11.41
C PRO A 574 20.72 20.26 10.76
N GLU A 575 21.84 19.67 11.18
CA GLU A 575 23.17 19.97 10.63
C GLU A 575 23.36 19.52 9.17
#